data_AF-A0A838MX18-F1
#
_entry.id   AF-A0A838MX18-F1
#
_cell.length_a   1.000
_cell.length_b   1.000
_cell.length_c   1.000
_cell.angle_alpha   90.00
_cell.angle_beta   90.00
_cell.angle_gamma   90.00
#
_symmetry.space_group_name_H-M   'P 1'
#
loop_
_entity.id
_entity.type
_entity.pdbx_description
1 polymer ?
#
loop_
_entity_poly.entity_id
_entity_poly.type
_entity_poly.pdbx_seq_one_letter_code
_entity_poly.pdbx_strand_id
1 'polypeptide(L)'
;MRDNPERMPEIVDAFEQDGQFFGVISISNGGEIKKLRFGVSQDGYRALRRVMQLRPFDKMPGLQQRYFFTGSVSGYSDSCKIHVRVEQGKDAGGMLIKAPIELAANLMWFFELKDFSEAAHLPEIK
;
A
#
# COMPACT_ATOMS: atom_id res chain seq x y z
N MET A 1 8.75 -19.66 -1.38
CA MET A 1 9.37 -18.39 -1.81
C MET A 1 9.31 -17.46 -0.62
N ARG A 2 10.44 -17.09 0.00
CA ARG A 2 10.46 -16.27 1.22
C ARG A 2 9.92 -14.88 0.88
N ASP A 3 8.92 -14.42 1.63
CA ASP A 3 8.43 -13.05 1.60
C ASP A 3 9.62 -12.09 1.78
N ASN A 4 10.12 -11.48 0.70
CA ASN A 4 11.06 -10.38 0.81
C ASN A 4 10.25 -9.07 0.82
N PRO A 5 9.98 -8.47 1.99
CA PRO A 5 9.25 -7.21 2.07
C PRO A 5 9.96 -6.07 1.32
N GLU A 6 11.25 -6.19 1.01
CA GLU A 6 12.00 -5.20 0.22
C GLU A 6 11.46 -5.00 -1.19
N ARG A 7 10.59 -5.88 -1.69
CA ARG A 7 9.95 -5.74 -3.01
C ARG A 7 8.45 -5.44 -2.94
N MET A 8 7.88 -5.34 -1.73
CA MET A 8 6.45 -5.06 -1.57
C MET A 8 6.21 -3.54 -1.58
N PRO A 9 5.19 -3.04 -2.30
CA PRO A 9 4.77 -1.66 -2.16
C PRO A 9 4.33 -1.38 -0.73
N GLU A 10 4.99 -0.43 -0.08
CA GLU A 10 4.60 0.08 1.23
C GLU A 10 3.54 1.14 1.05
N ILE A 11 2.41 1.02 1.74
CA ILE A 11 1.36 2.04 1.81
C ILE A 11 1.77 3.03 2.90
N VAL A 12 2.15 4.23 2.49
CA VAL A 12 2.77 5.23 3.37
C VAL A 12 1.73 6.22 3.90
N ASP A 13 0.87 6.72 3.03
CA ASP A 13 -0.13 7.73 3.39
C ASP A 13 -1.32 7.72 2.41
N ALA A 14 -2.39 8.38 2.80
CA ALA A 14 -3.53 8.70 1.96
C ALA A 14 -4.18 9.98 2.47
N PHE A 15 -4.43 10.91 1.55
CA PHE A 15 -4.91 12.24 1.86
C PHE A 15 -5.89 12.76 0.81
N GLU A 16 -6.61 13.81 1.19
CA GLU A 16 -7.47 14.59 0.31
C GLU A 16 -6.81 15.95 0.06
N GLN A 17 -6.82 16.41 -1.19
CA GLN A 17 -6.33 17.72 -1.59
C GLN A 17 -7.25 18.27 -2.67
N ASP A 18 -7.80 19.47 -2.45
CA ASP A 18 -8.68 20.17 -3.42
C ASP A 18 -9.86 19.31 -3.91
N GLY A 19 -10.44 18.50 -3.02
CA GLY A 19 -11.56 17.59 -3.33
C GLY A 19 -11.18 16.33 -4.11
N GLN A 20 -9.89 16.10 -4.33
CA GLN A 20 -9.34 14.89 -4.95
C GLN A 20 -8.67 14.02 -3.90
N PHE A 21 -8.65 12.70 -4.13
CA PHE A 21 -8.08 11.75 -3.19
C PHE A 21 -6.83 11.08 -3.75
N PHE A 22 -5.84 10.93 -2.89
CA PHE A 22 -4.53 10.39 -3.25
C PHE A 22 -4.07 9.31 -2.28
N GLY A 23 -3.41 8.30 -2.84
CA GLY A 23 -2.58 7.35 -2.09
C GLY A 23 -1.11 7.69 -2.28
N VAL A 24 -0.30 7.40 -1.26
CA VAL A 24 1.16 7.46 -1.31
C VAL A 24 1.70 6.09 -1.02
N ILE A 25 2.55 5.60 -1.90
CA ILE A 25 3.27 4.35 -1.71
C ILE A 25 4.77 4.55 -1.80
N SER A 26 5.53 3.70 -1.12
CA SER A 26 6.97 3.59 -1.26
C SER A 26 7.31 2.28 -1.95
N ILE A 27 8.12 2.34 -3.00
CA ILE A 27 8.63 1.17 -3.74
C ILE A 27 10.13 1.16 -3.62
N SER A 28 10.69 -0.02 -3.35
CA SER A 28 12.12 -0.28 -3.38
C SER A 28 12.43 -1.18 -4.57
N ASN A 29 13.33 -0.71 -5.45
CA ASN A 29 13.78 -1.48 -6.61
C ASN A 29 15.27 -1.23 -6.85
N GLY A 30 16.06 -2.30 -6.94
CA GLY A 30 17.50 -2.20 -7.16
C GLY A 30 18.27 -1.41 -6.09
N GLY A 31 17.72 -1.25 -4.88
CA GLY A 31 18.29 -0.43 -3.80
C GLY A 31 17.92 1.05 -3.85
N GLU A 32 17.21 1.51 -4.89
CA GLU A 32 16.59 2.83 -4.94
C GLU A 32 15.17 2.76 -4.36
N ILE A 33 14.82 3.75 -3.53
CA ILE A 33 13.51 3.86 -2.90
C ILE A 33 12.84 5.14 -3.39
N LYS A 34 11.63 5.04 -3.93
CA LYS A 34 10.81 6.18 -4.31
C LYS A 34 9.46 6.17 -3.64
N LYS A 35 9.01 7.35 -3.20
CA LYS A 35 7.65 7.58 -2.73
C LYS A 35 6.83 8.22 -3.84
N LEU A 36 5.81 7.53 -4.30
CA LEU A 36 5.00 7.93 -5.43
C LEU A 36 3.57 8.23 -4.99
N ARG A 37 3.03 9.32 -5.52
CA ARG A 37 1.63 9.70 -5.36
C ARG A 37 0.81 9.19 -6.55
N PHE A 38 -0.37 8.63 -6.27
CA PHE A 38 -1.32 8.25 -7.30
C PHE A 38 -2.75 8.62 -6.91
N GLY A 39 -3.59 8.90 -7.91
CA GLY A 39 -5.00 9.21 -7.71
C GLY A 39 -5.80 7.96 -7.32
N VAL A 40 -6.76 8.13 -6.42
CA VAL A 40 -7.71 7.08 -6.03
C VAL A 40 -9.13 7.64 -5.97
N SER A 41 -10.13 6.78 -6.03
CA SER A 41 -11.50 7.17 -5.69
C SER A 41 -11.65 7.43 -4.20
N GLN A 42 -12.80 8.00 -3.82
CA GLN A 42 -13.14 8.19 -2.41
C GLN A 42 -13.17 6.85 -1.64
N ASP A 43 -13.65 5.78 -2.24
CA ASP A 43 -13.68 4.45 -1.62
C ASP A 43 -12.28 3.84 -1.52
N GLY A 44 -11.42 4.09 -2.51
CA GLY A 44 -10.01 3.72 -2.47
C GLY A 44 -9.29 4.44 -1.33
N TYR A 45 -9.51 5.75 -1.19
CA TYR A 45 -9.00 6.54 -0.07
C TYR A 45 -9.46 6.00 1.28
N ARG A 46 -10.76 5.72 1.45
CA ARG A 46 -11.29 5.13 2.69
C ARG A 46 -10.65 3.76 2.99
N ALA A 47 -10.42 2.93 1.98
CA ALA A 47 -9.73 1.65 2.14
C ALA A 47 -8.28 1.85 2.59
N LEU A 48 -7.53 2.78 2.01
CA LEU A 48 -6.16 3.11 2.43
C LEU A 48 -6.10 3.67 3.86
N ARG A 49 -7.02 4.57 4.22
CA ARG A 49 -7.12 5.08 5.60
C ARG A 49 -7.43 3.95 6.59
N ARG A 50 -8.25 2.97 6.20
CA ARG A 50 -8.53 1.78 7.03
C ARG A 50 -7.30 0.90 7.22
N VAL A 51 -6.46 0.75 6.19
CA VAL A 51 -5.16 0.06 6.31
C VAL A 51 -4.32 0.72 7.41
N MET A 52 -4.21 2.05 7.42
CA MET A 52 -3.41 2.80 8.41
C MET A 52 -3.99 2.76 9.84
N GLN A 53 -5.22 2.28 9.99
CA GLN A 53 -5.87 2.07 11.28
C GLN A 53 -5.70 0.63 11.78
N LEU A 54 -5.07 -0.26 11.01
CA LEU A 54 -4.78 -1.62 11.44
C LEU A 54 -3.73 -1.61 12.54
N ARG A 55 -4.10 -2.06 13.74
CA ARG A 55 -3.17 -2.14 14.86
C ARG A 55 -3.16 -3.54 15.50
N PRO A 56 -2.71 -4.57 14.78
CA PRO A 56 -2.66 -5.94 15.30
C PRO A 56 -1.71 -6.09 16.51
N PHE A 57 -0.77 -5.16 16.71
CA PHE A 57 0.25 -5.20 17.77
C PHE A 57 0.16 -4.02 18.74
N ASP A 58 -1.05 -3.50 18.99
CA ASP A 58 -1.36 -2.30 19.82
C ASP A 58 -0.73 -2.27 21.23
N LYS A 59 -0.14 -3.36 21.70
CA LYS A 59 0.58 -3.46 22.97
C LYS A 59 2.03 -2.93 22.90
N MET A 60 2.48 -2.40 21.76
CA MET A 60 3.84 -1.89 21.55
C MET A 60 3.86 -0.37 21.32
N PRO A 61 3.59 0.45 22.35
CA PRO A 61 3.60 1.90 22.22
C PRO A 61 5.00 2.41 21.83
N GLY A 62 5.05 3.38 20.92
CA GLY A 62 6.29 4.06 20.50
C GLY A 62 6.99 3.49 19.27
N LEU A 63 6.56 2.34 18.74
CA LEU A 63 7.10 1.79 17.49
C LEU A 63 6.21 2.14 16.30
N GLN A 64 6.85 2.59 15.20
CA GLN A 64 6.15 2.90 13.95
C GLN A 64 5.64 1.61 13.29
N GLN A 65 4.39 1.66 12.82
CA GLN A 65 3.78 0.59 12.03
C GLN A 65 4.02 0.84 10.54
N ARG A 66 4.30 -0.22 9.79
CA ARG A 66 4.49 -0.20 8.34
C ARG A 66 3.49 -1.15 7.69
N TYR A 67 2.97 -0.77 6.54
CA TYR A 67 1.89 -1.48 5.86
C TYR A 67 2.32 -1.83 4.44
N PHE A 68 2.29 -3.10 4.07
CA PHE A 68 2.77 -3.56 2.78
C PHE A 68 1.69 -4.32 2.03
N PHE A 69 1.47 -3.98 0.78
CA PHE A 69 0.64 -4.80 -0.09
C PHE A 69 1.41 -6.04 -0.55
N THR A 70 0.83 -7.22 -0.32
CA THR A 70 1.53 -8.49 -0.51
C THR A 70 1.41 -9.09 -1.92
N GLY A 71 0.76 -8.38 -2.86
CA GLY A 71 0.46 -8.92 -4.18
C GLY A 71 -0.70 -9.92 -4.20
N SER A 72 -1.42 -10.08 -3.08
CA SER A 72 -2.54 -11.02 -2.97
C SER A 72 -3.88 -10.29 -2.96
N VAL A 73 -4.72 -10.66 -3.93
CA VAL A 73 -6.08 -10.16 -4.14
C VAL A 73 -7.03 -11.35 -4.26
N SER A 74 -8.20 -11.25 -3.63
CA SER A 74 -9.25 -12.28 -3.71
C SER A 74 -10.62 -11.64 -3.89
N GLY A 75 -11.49 -12.32 -4.66
CA GLY A 75 -12.78 -11.78 -5.08
C GLY A 75 -12.63 -10.78 -6.24
N TYR A 76 -13.36 -11.02 -7.33
CA TYR A 76 -13.26 -10.25 -8.57
C TYR A 76 -14.63 -9.70 -8.97
N SER A 77 -15.23 -8.91 -8.09
CA SER A 77 -16.45 -8.13 -8.35
C SER A 77 -16.21 -6.66 -8.00
N ASP A 78 -17.27 -5.86 -7.84
CA ASP A 78 -17.21 -4.43 -7.47
C ASP A 78 -16.37 -4.16 -6.20
N SER A 79 -16.18 -5.17 -5.35
CA SER A 79 -15.24 -5.11 -4.23
C SER A 79 -14.44 -6.38 -4.11
N CYS A 80 -13.15 -6.22 -3.81
CA CYS A 80 -12.21 -7.31 -3.58
C CYS A 80 -11.67 -7.26 -2.16
N LYS A 81 -10.89 -8.27 -1.80
CA LYS A 81 -10.07 -8.29 -0.58
C LYS A 81 -8.61 -8.29 -0.96
N ILE A 82 -7.88 -7.28 -0.53
CA ILE A 82 -6.42 -7.21 -0.63
C ILE A 82 -5.80 -7.72 0.66
N HIS A 83 -4.66 -8.41 0.57
CA HIS A 83 -3.90 -8.83 1.74
C HIS A 83 -2.77 -7.85 2.03
N VAL A 84 -2.81 -7.27 3.23
CA VAL A 84 -1.85 -6.30 3.73
C VAL A 84 -1.05 -6.92 4.87
N ARG A 85 0.26 -6.85 4.76
CA ARG A 85 1.20 -7.18 5.83
C ARG A 85 1.44 -5.94 6.67
N VAL A 86 1.31 -6.08 7.98
CA VAL A 86 1.60 -5.04 8.97
C VAL A 86 2.87 -5.44 9.71
N GLU A 87 3.83 -4.54 9.82
CA GLU A 87 5.06 -4.74 10.58
C GLU A 87 5.18 -3.70 11.69
N GLN A 88 5.62 -4.13 12.89
CA GLN A 88 5.92 -3.26 14.02
C GLN A 88 7.09 -3.86 14.82
N GLY A 89 8.26 -3.22 14.77
CA GLY A 89 9.45 -3.75 15.44
C GLY A 89 9.90 -5.09 14.86
N LYS A 90 9.82 -6.17 15.65
CA LYS A 90 10.15 -7.54 15.21
C LYS A 90 8.92 -8.35 14.81
N ASP A 91 7.73 -7.78 15.00
CA ASP A 91 6.45 -8.46 14.79
C ASP A 91 5.90 -8.13 13.40
N ALA A 92 5.31 -9.15 12.77
CA ALA A 92 4.68 -9.03 11.46
C ALA A 92 3.42 -9.89 11.40
N GLY A 93 2.37 -9.40 10.75
CA GLY A 93 1.08 -10.08 10.63
C GLY A 93 0.36 -9.68 9.35
N GLY A 94 -0.53 -10.54 8.87
CA GLY A 94 -1.30 -10.32 7.64
C GLY A 94 -2.78 -10.09 7.94
N MET A 95 -3.41 -9.15 7.24
CA MET A 95 -4.85 -8.89 7.33
C MET A 95 -5.46 -8.71 5.94
N LEU A 96 -6.70 -9.19 5.77
CA LEU A 96 -7.50 -8.94 4.57
C LEU A 96 -8.32 -7.66 4.75
N ILE A 97 -8.18 -6.74 3.81
CA ILE A 97 -8.93 -5.49 3.76
C ILE A 97 -9.82 -5.48 2.53
N LYS A 98 -11.09 -5.08 2.72
CA LYS A 98 -12.00 -4.82 1.60
C LYS A 98 -11.55 -3.56 0.87
N ALA A 99 -11.40 -3.63 -0.44
CA ALA A 99 -10.98 -2.53 -1.30
C ALA A 99 -11.79 -2.52 -2.61
N PRO A 100 -11.97 -1.35 -3.25
CA PRO A 100 -12.49 -1.30 -4.61
C PRO A 100 -11.48 -1.94 -5.58
N ILE A 101 -11.98 -2.53 -6.66
CA ILE A 101 -11.16 -3.28 -7.62
C ILE A 101 -10.08 -2.41 -8.27
N GLU A 102 -10.36 -1.13 -8.53
CA GLU A 102 -9.43 -0.17 -9.09
C GLU A 102 -8.22 0.09 -8.18
N LEU A 103 -8.42 0.13 -6.85
CA LEU A 103 -7.31 0.26 -5.90
C LEU A 103 -6.44 -0.99 -5.92
N ALA A 104 -7.06 -2.17 -5.98
CA ALA A 104 -6.30 -3.42 -6.08
C ALA A 104 -5.51 -3.50 -7.38
N ALA A 105 -6.06 -3.03 -8.50
CA ALA A 105 -5.34 -2.95 -9.77
C ALA A 105 -4.11 -2.02 -9.68
N ASN A 106 -4.26 -0.83 -9.09
CA ASN A 106 -3.13 0.08 -8.86
C ASN A 106 -2.04 -0.56 -7.99
N LEU A 107 -2.43 -1.17 -6.87
CA LEU A 107 -1.47 -1.83 -5.97
C LEU A 107 -0.78 -3.04 -6.61
N MET A 108 -1.50 -3.81 -7.44
CA MET A 108 -0.91 -4.89 -8.24
C MET A 108 0.08 -4.37 -9.26
N TRP A 109 -0.26 -3.29 -9.97
CA TRP A 109 0.67 -2.67 -10.91
C TRP A 109 1.98 -2.23 -10.23
N PHE A 110 1.89 -1.60 -9.06
CA PHE A 110 3.08 -1.24 -8.28
C PHE A 110 3.87 -2.46 -7.77
N PHE A 111 3.19 -3.56 -7.45
CA PHE A 111 3.83 -4.81 -7.02
C PHE A 111 4.59 -5.49 -8.18
N GLU A 112 4.11 -5.34 -9.40
CA GLU A 112 4.70 -5.92 -10.61
C GLU A 112 5.75 -5.02 -11.28
N LEU A 113 5.92 -3.79 -10.79
CA LEU A 113 6.80 -2.78 -11.36
C LEU A 113 8.26 -3.28 -11.45
N LYS A 114 8.82 -3.32 -12.65
CA LYS A 114 10.17 -3.84 -12.89
C LYS A 114 11.27 -2.81 -12.75
N ASP A 115 10.96 -1.55 -13.04
CA ASP A 115 11.83 -0.39 -12.86
C ASP A 115 11.00 0.89 -12.77
N PHE A 116 11.65 2.00 -12.39
CA PHE A 116 10.96 3.27 -12.20
C PHE A 116 10.60 4.00 -13.50
N SER A 117 11.02 3.52 -14.69
CA SER A 117 10.70 4.18 -15.96
C SER A 117 9.19 4.11 -16.24
N GLU A 118 8.54 2.99 -15.87
CA GLU A 118 7.10 2.81 -15.98
C GLU A 118 6.31 3.79 -15.09
N ALA A 119 6.90 4.21 -13.97
CA ALA A 119 6.29 5.13 -13.00
C ALA A 119 6.76 6.59 -13.14
N ALA A 120 7.55 6.93 -14.16
CA ALA A 120 8.16 8.25 -14.30
C ALA A 120 7.16 9.42 -14.45
N HIS A 121 5.92 9.11 -14.82
CA HIS A 121 4.83 10.08 -14.94
C HIS A 121 4.14 10.38 -13.60
N LEU A 122 4.41 9.61 -12.54
CA LEU A 122 3.80 9.82 -11.23
C LEU A 122 4.59 10.85 -10.41
N PRO A 123 3.90 11.75 -9.68
CA PRO A 123 4.57 12.71 -8.80
C PRO A 123 5.31 11.98 -7.67
N GLU A 124 6.60 12.28 -7.53
CA GLU A 124 7.40 11.85 -6.39
C GLU A 124 7.17 12.79 -5.19
N ILE A 125 7.04 12.21 -3.99
CA ILE A 125 6.92 12.96 -2.74
C ILE A 125 8.24 12.82 -1.97
N LYS A 126 8.77 13.94 -1.46
CA LYS A 126 9.96 13.97 -0.60
C LYS A 126 9.64 13.51 0.82
#